data_AF-A0A1D2YTL2-F1
#
_entry.id   AF-A0A1D2YTL2-F1
#
_cell.length_a   1.000
_cell.length_b   1.000
_cell.length_c   1.000
_cell.angle_alpha   90.00
_cell.angle_beta   90.00
_cell.angle_gamma   90.00
#
_symmetry.space_group_name_H-M   'P 1'
#
loop_
_entity.id
_entity.type
_entity.pdbx_description
1 polymer ?
#
loop_
_entity_poly.entity_id
_entity_poly.type
_entity_poly.pdbx_seq_one_letter_code
_entity_poly.pdbx_strand_id
1 'polypeptide(L)'
;MEFCKVEKNEIGKNALLLVLYGNDQKVISLLNDRLKTYNYKIAIGKVGSMEVQKVVSAIETAAKKNGIISEKFYREEHALYHAIIDALHGITRGQVELRSVQRTVGLRFSILRGYPYANQDEGEWIAVALYGTIGAPVKGLEHEAIGLGINHL
;
A
#
# COMPACT_ATOMS: atom_id res chain seq x y z
N MET A 1 13.48 -13.20 21.35
CA MET A 1 12.29 -12.53 20.79
C MET A 1 12.54 -12.31 19.31
N GLU A 2 12.26 -13.36 18.53
CA GLU A 2 12.51 -13.44 17.09
C GLU A 2 11.34 -12.79 16.34
N PHE A 3 11.16 -11.47 16.49
CA PHE A 3 10.01 -10.81 15.91
C PHE A 3 10.31 -10.36 14.48
N CYS A 4 9.53 -10.93 13.56
CA CYS A 4 9.30 -10.52 12.16
C CYS A 4 10.52 -10.63 11.23
N LYS A 5 10.63 -11.77 10.56
CA LYS A 5 11.57 -11.98 9.47
C LYS A 5 11.02 -11.32 8.20
N VAL A 6 11.65 -10.21 7.80
CA VAL A 6 11.47 -9.61 6.49
C VAL A 6 12.25 -10.45 5.50
N GLU A 7 11.61 -10.91 4.44
CA GLU A 7 12.30 -11.61 3.36
C GLU A 7 12.37 -10.73 2.13
N LYS A 8 13.55 -10.63 1.52
CA LYS A 8 13.78 -9.80 0.33
C LYS A 8 12.76 -10.09 -0.78
N ASN A 9 12.33 -11.33 -0.92
CA ASN A 9 11.53 -11.78 -2.05
C ASN A 9 10.01 -11.63 -1.85
N GLU A 10 9.57 -11.31 -0.64
CA GLU A 10 8.14 -11.27 -0.28
C GLU A 10 7.60 -9.84 -0.25
N ILE A 11 7.72 -9.08 -1.35
CA ILE A 11 7.35 -7.64 -1.40
C ILE A 11 5.92 -7.37 -0.89
N GLY A 12 4.96 -8.22 -1.26
CA GLY A 12 3.56 -8.08 -0.83
C GLY A 12 3.36 -8.29 0.66
N LYS A 13 3.97 -9.35 1.22
CA LYS A 13 3.94 -9.61 2.67
C LYS A 13 4.59 -8.48 3.45
N ASN A 14 5.73 -7.97 2.98
CA ASN A 14 6.42 -6.86 3.62
C ASN A 14 5.57 -5.58 3.63
N ALA A 15 4.86 -5.29 2.52
CA ALA A 15 3.91 -4.20 2.46
C ALA A 15 2.76 -4.39 3.47
N LEU A 16 2.17 -5.59 3.53
CA LEU A 16 1.12 -5.91 4.49
C LEU A 16 1.60 -5.76 5.94
N LEU A 17 2.78 -6.28 6.28
CA LEU A 17 3.36 -6.15 7.61
C LEU A 17 3.49 -4.67 8.02
N LEU A 18 3.96 -3.80 7.12
CA LEU A 18 4.12 -2.37 7.40
C LEU A 18 2.79 -1.66 7.73
N VAL A 19 1.68 -2.04 7.07
CA VAL A 19 0.37 -1.46 7.41
C VAL A 19 -0.23 -2.07 8.69
N LEU A 20 0.00 -3.36 8.95
CA LEU A 20 -0.51 -4.09 10.11
C LEU A 20 0.19 -3.70 11.42
N TYR A 21 1.48 -3.38 11.39
CA TYR A 21 2.19 -2.90 12.57
C TYR A 21 1.75 -1.51 13.04
N GLY A 22 0.88 -0.85 12.29
CA GLY A 22 0.04 0.17 12.87
C GLY A 22 0.87 1.30 13.50
N ASN A 23 0.75 1.48 14.80
CA ASN A 23 1.36 2.62 15.49
C ASN A 23 2.68 2.28 16.19
N ASP A 24 3.20 1.06 16.03
CA ASP A 24 4.50 0.69 16.60
C ASP A 24 5.64 1.27 15.74
N GLN A 25 6.00 2.53 16.05
CA GLN A 25 7.06 3.24 15.35
C GLN A 25 8.41 2.54 15.45
N LYS A 26 8.67 1.80 16.54
CA LYS A 26 9.93 1.06 16.69
C LYS A 26 9.98 -0.10 15.70
N VAL A 27 8.90 -0.88 15.62
CA VAL A 27 8.82 -2.00 14.66
C VAL A 27 8.83 -1.51 13.22
N ILE A 28 8.08 -0.44 12.91
CA ILE A 28 8.09 0.16 11.57
C ILE A 28 9.49 0.65 11.19
N SER A 29 10.22 1.30 12.10
CA SER A 29 11.61 1.72 11.85
C SER A 29 12.51 0.52 11.55
N LEU A 30 12.43 -0.54 12.36
CA LEU A 30 13.24 -1.74 12.17
C LEU A 30 12.95 -2.44 10.84
N LEU A 31 11.69 -2.54 10.45
CA LEU A 31 11.29 -3.10 9.16
C LEU A 31 11.78 -2.24 7.99
N ASN A 32 11.63 -0.92 8.10
CA ASN A 32 12.12 0.02 7.09
C ASN A 32 13.63 -0.08 6.92
N ASP A 33 14.38 -0.15 8.01
CA ASP A 33 15.84 -0.23 7.96
C ASP A 33 16.29 -1.55 7.32
N ARG A 34 15.64 -2.67 7.67
CA ARG A 34 15.89 -3.96 7.02
C ARG A 34 15.57 -3.94 5.53
N LEU A 35 14.41 -3.42 5.14
CA LEU A 35 14.02 -3.34 3.73
C LEU A 35 14.92 -2.42 2.91
N LYS A 36 15.42 -1.34 3.51
CA LYS A 36 16.44 -0.47 2.88
C LYS A 36 17.76 -1.21 2.63
N THR A 37 18.16 -2.17 3.47
CA THR A 37 19.35 -3.01 3.18
C THR A 37 19.18 -3.85 1.91
N TYR A 38 17.94 -4.14 1.50
CA TYR A 38 17.60 -4.80 0.25
C TYR A 38 17.30 -3.83 -0.90
N ASN A 39 17.62 -2.54 -0.73
CA ASN A 39 17.39 -1.48 -1.71
C ASN A 39 15.90 -1.26 -2.06
N TYR A 40 14.98 -1.55 -1.14
CA TYR A 40 13.58 -1.16 -1.32
C TYR A 40 13.37 0.33 -1.02
N LYS A 41 12.57 0.97 -1.85
CA LYS A 41 11.98 2.29 -1.54
C LYS A 41 10.62 2.09 -0.90
N ILE A 42 10.32 2.88 0.13
CA ILE A 42 9.13 2.69 0.96
C ILE A 42 8.45 4.04 1.22
N ALA A 43 7.13 4.08 1.11
CA ALA A 43 6.30 5.17 1.58
C ALA A 43 5.14 4.61 2.42
N ILE A 44 4.78 5.29 3.51
CA ILE A 44 3.68 4.90 4.39
C ILE A 44 2.80 6.12 4.61
N GLY A 45 1.48 5.94 4.65
CA GLY A 45 0.54 7.03 4.87
C GLY A 45 -0.81 6.58 5.41
N LYS A 46 -1.72 7.54 5.54
CA LYS A 46 -3.10 7.36 6.00
C LYS A 46 -4.04 8.20 5.15
N VAL A 47 -5.24 7.72 4.91
CA VAL A 47 -6.29 8.43 4.17
C VAL A 47 -7.67 7.99 4.64
N GLY A 48 -8.58 8.94 4.83
CA GLY A 48 -9.99 8.69 5.11
C GLY A 48 -10.84 9.37 4.06
N SER A 49 -11.81 8.65 3.48
CA SER A 49 -12.60 9.19 2.37
C SER A 49 -13.87 8.37 2.09
N MET A 50 -14.88 9.05 1.54
CA MET A 50 -16.01 8.41 0.86
C MET A 50 -15.80 8.36 -0.66
N GLU A 51 -14.75 8.97 -1.18
CA GLU A 51 -14.41 9.01 -2.60
C GLU A 51 -13.14 8.20 -2.84
N VAL A 52 -13.25 7.19 -3.72
CA VAL A 52 -12.13 6.34 -4.13
C VAL A 52 -10.99 7.17 -4.70
N GLN A 53 -11.30 8.19 -5.53
CA GLN A 53 -10.27 9.02 -6.14
C GLN A 53 -9.37 9.73 -5.12
N LYS A 54 -9.89 10.14 -3.95
CA LYS A 54 -9.05 10.71 -2.88
C LYS A 54 -8.09 9.69 -2.28
N VAL A 55 -8.48 8.42 -2.21
CA VAL A 55 -7.58 7.34 -1.79
C VAL A 55 -6.46 7.18 -2.82
N VAL A 56 -6.81 7.11 -4.11
CA VAL A 56 -5.84 7.02 -5.21
C VAL A 56 -4.87 8.21 -5.19
N SER A 57 -5.37 9.44 -5.19
CA SER A 57 -4.53 10.65 -5.20
C SER A 57 -3.66 10.77 -3.95
N ALA A 58 -4.11 10.32 -2.78
CA ALA A 58 -3.30 10.33 -1.57
C ALA A 58 -2.09 9.39 -1.68
N ILE A 59 -2.30 8.19 -2.24
CA ILE A 59 -1.24 7.20 -2.44
C ILE A 59 -0.26 7.68 -3.52
N GLU A 60 -0.76 8.18 -4.66
CA GLU A 60 0.07 8.75 -5.74
C GLU A 60 0.92 9.92 -5.25
N THR A 61 0.32 10.85 -4.50
CA THR A 61 1.03 12.01 -3.92
C THR A 61 2.13 11.54 -2.97
N ALA A 62 1.85 10.55 -2.13
CA ALA A 62 2.85 9.98 -1.23
C ALA A 62 3.97 9.27 -2.02
N ALA A 63 3.63 8.54 -3.08
CA ALA A 63 4.62 7.86 -3.93
C ALA A 63 5.58 8.84 -4.61
N LYS A 64 5.03 9.90 -5.22
CA LYS A 64 5.78 10.97 -5.90
C LYS A 64 6.66 11.74 -4.90
N LYS A 65 6.09 12.19 -3.79
CA LYS A 65 6.81 12.95 -2.74
C LYS A 65 7.98 12.18 -2.14
N ASN A 66 7.88 10.85 -2.02
CA ASN A 66 8.94 10.00 -1.48
C ASN A 66 9.86 9.40 -2.55
N GLY A 67 9.74 9.81 -3.82
CA GLY A 67 10.58 9.32 -4.92
C GLY A 67 10.44 7.82 -5.20
N ILE A 68 9.28 7.23 -4.84
CA ILE A 68 8.91 5.85 -5.19
C ILE A 68 8.67 5.75 -6.69
N ILE A 69 7.97 6.73 -7.25
CA ILE A 69 7.77 6.90 -8.69
C ILE A 69 8.17 8.31 -9.13
N SER A 70 8.52 8.45 -10.40
CA SER A 70 8.82 9.69 -11.08
C SER A 70 7.55 10.39 -11.53
N GLU A 71 7.52 11.71 -11.43
CA GLU A 71 6.43 12.54 -11.98
C GLU A 71 6.47 12.63 -13.51
N LYS A 72 7.55 12.17 -14.15
CA LYS A 72 7.77 12.33 -15.59
C LYS A 72 7.42 11.09 -16.41
N PHE A 73 7.36 9.91 -15.78
CA PHE A 73 7.23 8.64 -16.49
C PHE A 73 5.83 8.04 -16.30
N TYR A 74 5.02 8.10 -17.35
CA TYR A 74 3.68 7.53 -17.36
C TYR A 74 3.66 6.03 -17.04
N ARG A 75 4.70 5.28 -17.43
CA ARG A 75 4.84 3.85 -17.13
C ARG A 75 4.80 3.56 -15.62
N GLU A 76 5.53 4.35 -14.83
CA GLU A 76 5.57 4.16 -13.38
C GLU A 76 4.25 4.56 -12.71
N GLU A 77 3.62 5.63 -13.21
CA GLU A 77 2.30 6.08 -12.75
C GLU A 77 1.22 5.03 -13.07
N HIS A 78 1.22 4.48 -14.29
CA HIS A 78 0.28 3.44 -14.72
C HIS A 78 0.45 2.15 -13.91
N ALA A 79 1.69 1.72 -13.65
CA ALA A 79 1.98 0.56 -12.82
C ALA A 79 1.46 0.75 -11.39
N LEU A 80 1.73 1.90 -10.77
CA LEU A 80 1.24 2.26 -9.45
C LEU A 80 -0.29 2.31 -9.42
N TYR A 81 -0.92 2.95 -10.41
CA TYR A 81 -2.37 3.07 -10.49
C TYR A 81 -3.05 1.71 -10.45
N HIS A 82 -2.63 0.76 -11.29
CA HIS A 82 -3.20 -0.60 -11.28
C HIS A 82 -2.95 -1.33 -9.96
N ALA A 83 -1.77 -1.18 -9.36
CA ALA A 83 -1.52 -1.73 -8.02
C ALA A 83 -2.45 -1.12 -6.95
N ILE A 84 -2.80 0.17 -7.05
CA ILE A 84 -3.79 0.80 -6.16
C ILE A 84 -5.18 0.22 -6.41
N ILE A 85 -5.61 0.08 -7.66
CA ILE A 85 -6.93 -0.46 -8.01
C ILE A 85 -7.09 -1.90 -7.52
N ASP A 86 -6.08 -2.75 -7.68
CA ASP A 86 -6.09 -4.12 -7.16
C ASP A 86 -6.20 -4.14 -5.63
N ALA A 87 -5.45 -3.27 -4.94
CA ALA A 87 -5.57 -3.15 -3.49
C ALA A 87 -6.97 -2.67 -3.07
N LEU A 88 -7.58 -1.74 -3.82
CA LEU A 88 -8.94 -1.26 -3.58
C LEU A 88 -10.01 -2.33 -3.81
N HIS A 89 -9.81 -3.26 -4.75
CA HIS A 89 -10.68 -4.44 -4.88
C HIS A 89 -10.66 -5.28 -3.60
N GLY A 90 -9.51 -5.44 -2.93
CA GLY A 90 -9.43 -6.11 -1.63
C GLY A 90 -10.21 -5.37 -0.52
N ILE A 91 -10.18 -4.04 -0.51
CA ILE A 91 -10.95 -3.24 0.46
C ILE A 91 -12.46 -3.32 0.21
N THR A 92 -12.87 -3.20 -1.05
CA THR A 92 -14.28 -3.09 -1.44
C THR A 92 -14.97 -4.43 -1.65
N ARG A 93 -14.21 -5.50 -1.93
CA ARG A 93 -14.65 -6.90 -2.11
C ARG A 93 -15.75 -7.04 -3.15
N GLY A 94 -15.58 -6.34 -4.28
CA GLY A 94 -16.56 -6.27 -5.36
C GLY A 94 -16.34 -5.00 -6.18
N GLN A 95 -17.41 -4.25 -6.40
CA GLN A 95 -17.33 -2.97 -7.09
C GLN A 95 -16.52 -1.95 -6.28
N VAL A 96 -15.61 -1.24 -6.96
CA VAL A 96 -14.76 -0.21 -6.34
C VAL A 96 -15.58 1.07 -6.12
N GLU A 97 -16.45 1.01 -5.12
CA GLU A 97 -17.42 2.06 -4.78
C GLU A 97 -17.47 2.31 -3.28
N LEU A 98 -17.66 3.56 -2.89
CA LEU A 98 -17.72 4.00 -1.49
C LEU A 98 -18.96 4.87 -1.24
N ARG A 99 -18.94 6.14 -1.67
CA ARG A 99 -20.06 7.09 -1.48
C ARG A 99 -21.37 6.60 -2.08
N SER A 100 -21.35 6.06 -3.30
CA SER A 100 -22.54 5.57 -4.01
C SER A 100 -23.26 4.44 -3.28
N VAL A 101 -22.53 3.65 -2.50
CA VAL A 101 -23.05 2.55 -1.67
C VAL A 101 -23.13 2.90 -0.18
N GLN A 102 -23.10 4.20 0.16
CA GLN A 102 -23.19 4.74 1.51
C GLN A 102 -22.12 4.19 2.48
N ARG A 103 -20.87 4.10 2.01
CA ARG A 103 -19.72 3.68 2.81
C ARG A 103 -18.62 4.73 2.85
N THR A 104 -17.86 4.71 3.93
CA THR A 104 -16.61 5.45 4.12
C THR A 104 -15.49 4.49 4.48
N VAL A 105 -14.25 4.88 4.19
CA VAL A 105 -13.06 4.16 4.65
C VAL A 105 -12.15 5.03 5.48
N GLY A 106 -11.42 4.41 6.40
CA GLY A 106 -10.28 4.96 7.11
C GLY A 106 -9.10 4.02 6.99
N LEU A 107 -8.17 4.32 6.07
CA LEU A 107 -7.12 3.40 5.66
C LEU A 107 -5.74 3.91 6.04
N ARG A 108 -4.87 2.98 6.37
CA ARG A 108 -3.42 3.11 6.28
C ARG A 108 -2.97 2.46 4.99
N PHE A 109 -1.89 2.97 4.43
CA PHE A 109 -1.29 2.38 3.25
C PHE A 109 0.23 2.32 3.35
N SER A 110 0.82 1.37 2.64
CA SER A 110 2.26 1.32 2.39
C SER A 110 2.52 1.01 0.92
N ILE A 111 3.58 1.61 0.39
CA ILE A 111 4.03 1.45 -0.99
C ILE A 111 5.47 0.97 -0.93
N LEU A 112 5.77 -0.16 -1.56
CA LEU A 112 7.12 -0.70 -1.66
C LEU A 112 7.49 -0.80 -3.14
N ARG A 113 8.68 -0.35 -3.52
CA ARG A 113 9.30 -0.57 -4.84
C ARG A 113 10.65 -1.25 -4.68
N GLY A 114 10.92 -2.31 -5.42
CA GLY A 114 12.22 -2.99 -5.41
C GLY A 114 12.27 -4.23 -6.30
N TYR A 115 13.25 -5.10 -6.06
CA TYR A 115 13.52 -6.30 -6.86
C TYR A 115 13.24 -7.57 -6.05
N PRO A 116 11.99 -8.07 -6.03
CA PRO A 116 11.61 -9.23 -5.22
C PRO A 116 12.09 -10.56 -5.80
N TYR A 117 12.51 -10.61 -7.06
CA TYR A 117 12.94 -11.85 -7.69
C TYR A 117 14.47 -12.00 -7.66
N ALA A 118 14.92 -13.26 -7.64
CA ALA A 118 16.35 -13.57 -7.71
C ALA A 118 16.93 -13.25 -9.10
N ASN A 119 16.13 -13.46 -10.15
CA ASN A 119 16.49 -13.06 -11.50
C ASN A 119 16.36 -11.54 -11.65
N GLN A 120 17.46 -10.88 -12.01
CA GLN A 120 17.48 -9.42 -12.18
C GLN A 120 16.72 -8.96 -13.43
N ASP A 121 16.54 -9.84 -14.42
CA ASP A 121 15.80 -9.54 -15.64
C ASP A 121 14.29 -9.34 -15.40
N GLU A 122 13.78 -9.80 -14.25
CA GLU A 122 12.39 -9.55 -13.80
C GLU A 122 12.14 -8.08 -13.44
N GLY A 123 13.21 -7.29 -13.30
CA GLY A 123 13.14 -5.85 -13.07
C GLY A 123 12.53 -5.45 -11.72
N GLU A 124 12.06 -4.21 -11.67
CA GLU A 124 11.43 -3.65 -10.48
C GLU A 124 9.94 -3.99 -10.40
N TRP A 125 9.47 -4.14 -9.18
CA TRP A 125 8.07 -4.38 -8.86
C TRP A 125 7.63 -3.39 -7.80
N ILE A 126 6.33 -3.09 -7.81
CA ILE A 126 5.68 -2.23 -6.84
C ILE A 126 4.56 -2.99 -6.14
N ALA A 127 4.45 -2.82 -4.82
CA ALA A 127 3.36 -3.33 -4.02
C ALA A 127 2.68 -2.20 -3.26
N VAL A 128 1.35 -2.18 -3.28
CA VAL A 128 0.50 -1.27 -2.51
C VAL A 128 -0.34 -2.10 -1.57
N ALA A 129 -0.15 -1.92 -0.26
CA ALA A 129 -0.97 -2.54 0.76
C ALA A 129 -1.87 -1.49 1.41
N LEU A 130 -3.12 -1.86 1.67
CA LEU A 130 -4.14 -1.06 2.34
C LEU A 130 -4.67 -1.85 3.53
N TYR A 131 -4.81 -1.20 4.68
CA TYR A 131 -5.44 -1.80 5.86
C TYR A 131 -6.11 -0.72 6.70
N GLY A 132 -7.31 -1.01 7.20
CA GLY A 132 -8.05 -0.10 8.08
C GLY A 132 -9.51 -0.50 8.16
N THR A 133 -10.39 0.48 8.27
CA THR A 133 -11.83 0.23 8.43
C THR A 133 -12.63 0.66 7.20
N ILE A 134 -13.72 -0.07 6.95
CA ILE A 134 -14.78 0.27 6.01
C ILE A 134 -16.13 0.13 6.73
N GLY A 135 -17.04 1.07 6.52
CA GLY A 135 -18.31 1.07 7.26
C GLY A 135 -19.30 2.10 6.77
N ALA A 136 -20.44 2.17 7.46
CA ALA A 136 -21.40 3.25 7.28
C ALA A 136 -20.75 4.60 7.65
N PRO A 137 -21.26 5.76 7.18
CA PRO A 137 -20.76 7.08 7.55
C PRO A 137 -21.17 7.47 8.99
N VAL A 138 -21.02 6.54 9.92
CA VAL A 138 -21.35 6.64 11.35
C VAL A 138 -20.23 5.94 12.12
N LYS A 139 -19.59 6.69 13.02
CA LYS A 139 -18.48 6.17 13.82
C LYS A 139 -18.90 4.95 14.63
N GLY A 140 -18.11 3.87 14.59
CA GLY A 140 -18.40 2.62 15.29
C GLY A 140 -19.29 1.64 14.52
N LEU A 141 -19.85 2.03 13.37
CA LEU A 141 -20.54 1.12 12.44
C LEU A 141 -19.61 0.73 11.28
N GLU A 142 -18.42 0.23 11.65
CA GLU A 142 -17.34 -0.10 10.73
C GLU A 142 -16.67 -1.41 11.12
N HIS A 143 -16.06 -2.08 10.16
CA HIS A 143 -15.29 -3.30 10.37
C HIS A 143 -13.98 -3.23 9.58
N GLU A 144 -13.04 -4.12 9.88
CA GLU A 144 -11.73 -4.14 9.23
C GLU A 144 -11.80 -4.59 7.77
N ALA A 145 -10.91 -4.05 6.94
CA ALA A 145 -10.69 -4.49 5.57
C ALA A 145 -9.20 -4.39 5.22
N ILE A 146 -8.74 -5.26 4.32
CA ILE A 146 -7.36 -5.32 3.86
C ILE A 146 -7.33 -5.53 2.35
N GLY A 147 -6.33 -4.95 1.70
CA GLY A 147 -6.13 -5.08 0.27
C GLY A 147 -4.66 -5.01 -0.10
N LEU A 148 -4.29 -5.72 -1.17
CA LEU A 148 -2.94 -5.77 -1.70
C LEU A 148 -3.02 -5.77 -3.23
N GLY A 149 -2.26 -4.89 -3.86
CA GLY A 149 -2.00 -4.94 -5.30
C GLY A 149 -0.51 -4.94 -5.57
N ILE A 150 -0.10 -5.69 -6.59
CA ILE A 150 1.29 -5.87 -6.99
C ILE A 150 1.37 -5.73 -8.50
N ASN A 151 2.34 -4.95 -8.98
CA ASN A 151 2.55 -4.81 -10.42
C ASN A 151 4.04 -4.68 -10.76
N HIS A 152 4.38 -4.96 -12.01
CA HIS A 152 5.73 -4.74 -12.56
C HIS A 152 5.90 -3.26 -12.95
N LEU A 153 7.13 -2.75 -12.84
CA LEU A 153 7.50 -1.38 -13.18
C LEU A 153 8.31 -1.29 -14.47
#